data_AF-A0A527GI08-F1
#
_entry.id   AF-A0A527GI08-F1
#
_cell.length_a   1.000
_cell.length_b   1.000
_cell.length_c   1.000
_cell.angle_alpha   90.00
_cell.angle_beta   90.00
_cell.angle_gamma   90.00
#
_symmetry.space_group_name_H-M   'P 1'
#
loop_
_entity.id
_entity.type
_entity.pdbx_description
1 polymer ?
#
loop_
_entity_poly.entity_id
_entity_poly.type
_entity_poly.pdbx_seq_one_letter_code
_entity_poly.pdbx_strand_id
1 'polypeptide(L)'
;MNAGLSAAAKTGPLTGLKVIEMAGLGPVPLAGLMLSEMGAQVLRIERTGTSELLSLPDEYNIDRHGRALLRLDVKHREGTDLLLRLAEKADMLLEGFRPGVMERLGLGPETVLARNPALIYGRMTGFG
;
A
#
# COMPACT_ATOMS: atom_id res chain seq x y z
N MET A 1 17.70 8.05 -24.16
CA MET A 1 18.49 7.74 -22.95
C MET A 1 17.56 6.99 -22.01
N ASN A 2 17.76 5.68 -21.87
CA ASN A 2 16.82 4.77 -21.25
C ASN A 2 17.24 4.56 -19.78
N ALA A 3 16.78 5.42 -18.88
CA ALA A 3 17.00 5.24 -17.44
C ALA A 3 15.94 4.28 -16.88
N GLY A 4 16.00 3.02 -17.31
CA GLY A 4 15.36 1.94 -16.58
C GLY A 4 16.15 1.70 -15.32
N LEU A 5 15.85 2.42 -14.23
CA LEU A 5 16.19 1.96 -12.90
C LEU A 5 15.42 0.64 -12.70
N SER A 6 16.07 -0.47 -13.04
CA SER A 6 15.66 -1.76 -12.51
C SER A 6 15.70 -1.61 -11.01
N ALA A 7 14.54 -1.62 -10.36
CA ALA A 7 14.48 -1.83 -8.92
C ALA A 7 15.41 -3.01 -8.62
N ALA A 8 16.36 -2.83 -7.70
CA ALA A 8 17.24 -3.92 -7.29
C ALA A 8 16.36 -5.15 -7.02
N ALA A 9 16.72 -6.29 -7.61
CA ALA A 9 15.94 -7.51 -7.45
C ALA A 9 15.83 -7.79 -5.94
N LYS A 10 14.62 -7.68 -5.39
CA LYS A 10 14.41 -7.95 -3.97
C LYS A 10 14.77 -9.40 -3.68
N THR A 11 15.43 -9.63 -2.57
CA THR A 11 15.82 -10.94 -2.06
C THR A 11 15.13 -11.20 -0.74
N GLY A 12 14.86 -12.46 -0.40
CA GLY A 12 14.27 -12.84 0.87
C GLY A 12 13.08 -13.79 0.71
N PRO A 13 12.52 -14.27 1.83
CA PRO A 13 11.48 -15.29 1.83
C PRO A 13 10.16 -14.86 1.17
N LEU A 14 9.90 -13.55 1.05
CA LEU A 14 8.68 -13.01 0.44
C LEU A 14 8.89 -12.49 -0.99
N THR A 15 10.01 -12.86 -1.62
CA THR A 15 10.30 -12.50 -3.01
C THR A 15 9.17 -12.97 -3.93
N GLY A 16 8.69 -12.07 -4.78
CA GLY A 16 7.60 -12.33 -5.73
C GLY A 16 6.22 -11.87 -5.24
N LEU A 17 6.04 -11.65 -3.93
CA LEU A 17 4.79 -11.11 -3.40
C LEU A 17 4.65 -9.62 -3.70
N LYS A 18 3.42 -9.19 -4.00
CA LYS A 18 3.02 -7.80 -4.24
C LYS A 18 2.03 -7.37 -3.17
N VAL A 19 2.40 -6.31 -2.45
CA VAL A 19 1.62 -5.78 -1.33
C VAL A 19 1.22 -4.34 -1.65
N ILE A 20 -0.05 -4.03 -1.52
CA ILE A 20 -0.55 -2.67 -1.53
C ILE A 20 -0.65 -2.19 -0.07
N GLU A 21 -0.02 -1.08 0.23
CA GLU A 21 -0.05 -0.46 1.56
C GLU A 21 -0.78 0.87 1.49
N MET A 22 -1.94 1.00 2.13
CA MET A 22 -2.61 2.29 2.26
C MET A 22 -1.89 3.12 3.32
N ALA A 23 -1.33 4.27 2.92
CA ALA A 23 -0.57 5.11 3.84
C ALA A 23 -1.42 5.49 5.06
N GLY A 24 -0.94 5.08 6.22
CA GLY A 24 -1.53 5.36 7.53
C GLY A 24 -0.43 5.62 8.55
N LEU A 25 -0.79 5.53 9.83
CA LEU A 25 0.13 5.67 10.95
C LEU A 25 0.20 4.36 11.74
N GLY A 26 1.28 4.17 12.49
CA GLY A 26 1.39 3.09 13.48
C GLY A 26 1.60 1.71 12.85
N PRO A 27 0.67 0.76 13.04
CA PRO A 27 0.91 -0.65 12.70
C PRO A 27 1.01 -0.92 11.18
N VAL A 28 0.31 -0.17 10.33
CA VAL A 28 0.35 -0.39 8.87
C VAL A 28 1.73 -0.09 8.27
N PRO A 29 2.33 1.10 8.49
CA PRO A 29 3.68 1.38 7.99
C PRO A 29 4.72 0.38 8.50
N LEU A 30 4.64 -0.03 9.78
CA LEU A 30 5.57 -1.02 10.33
C LEU A 30 5.44 -2.38 9.64
N ALA A 31 4.20 -2.86 9.43
CA ALA A 31 3.97 -4.10 8.69
C ALA A 31 4.49 -4.00 7.25
N GLY A 32 4.22 -2.89 6.56
CA GLY A 32 4.74 -2.63 5.21
C GLY A 32 6.27 -2.64 5.14
N LEU A 33 6.95 -2.03 6.13
CA LEU A 33 8.41 -2.08 6.24
C LEU A 33 8.89 -3.52 6.38
N MET A 34 8.36 -4.27 7.35
CA MET A 34 8.78 -5.65 7.62
C MET A 34 8.61 -6.55 6.38
N LEU A 35 7.48 -6.43 5.68
CA LEU A 35 7.23 -7.19 4.44
C LEU A 35 8.23 -6.80 3.34
N SER A 36 8.52 -5.51 3.21
CA SER A 36 9.51 -4.99 2.26
C SER A 36 10.92 -5.54 2.53
N GLU A 37 11.36 -5.51 3.80
CA GLU A 37 12.67 -6.02 4.23
C GLU A 37 12.80 -7.54 4.03
N MET A 38 11.69 -8.27 4.12
CA MET A 38 11.64 -9.71 3.79
C MET A 38 11.55 -10.02 2.29
N GLY A 39 11.59 -8.99 1.42
CA GLY A 39 11.69 -9.14 -0.03
C GLY A 39 10.38 -8.91 -0.81
N ALA A 40 9.27 -8.58 -0.16
CA ALA A 40 8.01 -8.30 -0.86
C ALA A 40 8.08 -6.97 -1.63
N GLN A 41 7.43 -6.89 -2.79
CA GLN A 41 7.24 -5.64 -3.53
C GLN A 41 6.08 -4.87 -2.91
N VAL A 42 6.39 -3.86 -2.10
CA VAL A 42 5.39 -3.05 -1.40
C VAL A 42 5.18 -1.74 -2.16
N LEU A 43 3.95 -1.52 -2.63
CA LEU A 43 3.47 -0.27 -3.21
C LEU A 43 2.66 0.49 -2.18
N ARG A 44 3.22 1.59 -1.66
CA ARG A 44 2.55 2.48 -0.72
C ARG A 44 1.74 3.54 -1.46
N ILE A 45 0.45 3.59 -1.16
CA ILE A 45 -0.51 4.56 -1.70
C ILE A 45 -0.58 5.75 -0.76
N GLU A 46 -0.03 6.88 -1.20
CA GLU A 46 -0.08 8.13 -0.46
C GLU A 46 -1.21 9.01 -0.99
N ARG A 47 -1.95 9.66 -0.10
CA ARG A 47 -2.99 10.59 -0.51
C ARG A 47 -2.37 11.86 -1.10
N THR A 48 -2.91 12.33 -2.22
CA THR A 48 -2.53 13.64 -2.77
C THR A 48 -2.89 14.76 -1.80
N GLY A 49 -1.94 15.66 -1.53
CA GLY A 49 -2.17 16.87 -0.74
C GLY A 49 -2.16 16.67 0.79
N THR A 50 -1.80 15.49 1.30
CA THR A 50 -1.47 15.34 2.74
C THR A 50 -0.02 15.69 3.00
N SER A 51 0.22 16.54 4.01
CA SER A 51 1.56 16.77 4.54
C SER A 51 2.00 15.56 5.37
N GLU A 52 3.26 15.18 5.24
CA GLU A 52 3.87 14.19 6.13
C GLU A 52 3.82 14.69 7.57
N LEU A 53 3.62 13.76 8.52
CA LEU A 53 3.63 14.10 9.95
C LEU A 53 5.00 14.63 10.39
N LEU A 54 6.06 14.08 9.80
CA LEU A 54 7.44 14.52 9.95
C LEU A 54 7.97 14.81 8.55
N SER A 55 8.40 16.05 8.29
CA SER A 55 9.07 16.40 7.03
C SER A 55 10.53 15.94 7.10
N LEU A 56 10.74 14.66 6.82
CA LEU A 56 12.08 14.05 6.75
C LEU A 56 12.50 13.91 5.28
N PRO A 57 13.79 14.09 4.96
CA PRO A 57 14.33 13.63 3.69
C PRO A 57 13.98 12.16 3.44
N ASP A 58 13.71 11.78 2.19
CA ASP A 58 13.25 10.42 1.85
C ASP A 58 14.22 9.32 2.32
N GLU A 59 15.52 9.60 2.34
CA GLU A 59 16.57 8.69 2.85
C GLU A 59 16.44 8.35 4.34
N TYR A 60 15.79 9.21 5.12
CA TYR A 60 15.51 9.01 6.55
C TYR A 60 14.05 8.68 6.83
N ASN A 61 13.21 8.61 5.79
CA ASN A 61 11.80 8.34 5.94
C ASN A 61 11.53 6.82 6.00
N ILE A 62 11.47 6.30 7.23
CA ILE A 62 11.21 4.88 7.51
C ILE A 62 9.87 4.38 6.99
N ASP A 63 8.90 5.24 6.69
CA ASP A 63 7.61 4.84 6.11
C ASP A 63 7.72 4.57 4.60
N ARG A 64 8.76 5.11 3.96
CA ARG A 64 9.03 4.98 2.53
C ARG A 64 10.17 4.01 2.21
N HIS A 65 11.05 3.76 3.18
CA HIS A 65 12.21 2.87 3.01
C HIS A 65 11.81 1.52 2.38
N GLY A 66 12.38 1.19 1.22
CA GLY A 66 12.12 -0.06 0.50
C GLY A 66 10.75 -0.18 -0.18
N ARG A 67 9.87 0.83 -0.07
CA ARG A 67 8.57 0.88 -0.76
C ARG A 67 8.66 1.63 -2.09
N ALA A 68 7.90 1.17 -3.08
CA ALA A 68 7.52 2.02 -4.20
C ALA A 68 6.37 2.94 -3.75
N LEU A 69 6.31 4.16 -4.28
CA LEU A 69 5.30 5.15 -3.90
C LEU A 69 4.38 5.47 -5.08
N LEU A 70 3.08 5.55 -4.81
CA LEU A 70 2.10 6.09 -5.74
C LEU A 70 1.23 7.11 -5.00
N ARG A 71 1.30 8.37 -5.43
CA ARG A 71 0.40 9.41 -4.95
C ARG A 71 -0.92 9.34 -5.71
N LEU A 72 -2.01 9.12 -4.99
CA LEU A 72 -3.31 8.86 -5.58
C LEU A 72 -4.42 9.48 -4.72
N ASP A 73 -5.36 10.19 -5.35
CA ASP A 73 -6.58 10.62 -4.67
C ASP A 73 -7.71 9.64 -4.93
N VAL A 74 -7.92 8.73 -3.99
CA VAL A 74 -8.98 7.70 -4.02
C VAL A 74 -10.37 8.25 -3.65
N LYS A 75 -10.53 9.57 -3.53
CA LYS A 75 -11.87 10.19 -3.47
C LYS A 75 -12.50 10.38 -4.84
N HIS A 76 -11.68 10.36 -5.89
CA HIS A 76 -12.12 10.41 -7.27
C HIS A 76 -12.30 8.98 -7.78
N ARG A 77 -13.32 8.76 -8.62
CA ARG A 77 -13.66 7.43 -9.15
C ARG A 77 -12.48 6.82 -9.90
N GLU A 78 -11.76 7.62 -10.66
CA GLU A 78 -10.57 7.21 -11.42
C GLU A 78 -9.46 6.69 -10.50
N GLY A 79 -9.34 7.28 -9.30
CA GLY A 79 -8.38 6.85 -8.28
C GLY A 79 -8.78 5.51 -7.67
N THR A 80 -10.05 5.35 -7.30
CA THR A 80 -10.59 4.07 -6.83
C THR A 80 -10.43 2.98 -7.90
N ASP A 81 -10.79 3.26 -9.15
CA ASP A 81 -10.70 2.29 -10.26
C ASP A 81 -9.25 1.89 -10.56
N LEU A 82 -8.31 2.82 -10.48
CA LEU A 82 -6.89 2.48 -10.59
C LEU A 82 -6.45 1.54 -9.46
N LEU A 83 -6.82 1.85 -8.22
CA LEU A 83 -6.42 1.02 -7.09
C LEU A 83 -7.05 -0.38 -7.14
N LEU A 84 -8.30 -0.51 -7.57
CA LEU A 84 -8.93 -1.82 -7.79
C LEU A 84 -8.19 -2.65 -8.84
N ARG A 85 -7.79 -2.05 -9.96
CA ARG A 85 -6.97 -2.73 -10.99
C ARG A 85 -5.59 -3.15 -10.50
N LEU A 86 -5.01 -2.40 -9.55
CA LEU A 86 -3.76 -2.80 -8.91
C LEU A 86 -4.02 -3.98 -7.96
N ALA A 87 -5.11 -3.95 -7.19
CA ALA A 87 -5.49 -5.00 -6.26
C ALA A 87 -5.82 -6.34 -6.96
N GLU A 88 -6.32 -6.31 -8.20
CA GLU A 88 -6.48 -7.50 -9.05
C GLU A 88 -5.18 -8.29 -9.26
N LYS A 89 -4.02 -7.67 -9.08
CA LYS A 89 -2.69 -8.27 -9.28
C LYS A 89 -1.85 -8.32 -8.00
N ALA A 90 -2.41 -7.91 -6.87
CA ALA A 90 -1.74 -7.90 -5.58
C ALA A 90 -2.08 -9.18 -4.80
N ASP A 91 -1.14 -9.61 -3.96
CA ASP A 91 -1.34 -10.73 -3.05
C ASP A 91 -1.93 -10.26 -1.71
N MET A 92 -1.67 -8.99 -1.34
CA MET A 92 -2.13 -8.42 -0.08
C MET A 92 -2.48 -6.93 -0.22
N LEU A 93 -3.50 -6.49 0.52
CA LEU A 93 -3.77 -5.07 0.78
C LEU A 93 -3.76 -4.84 2.29
N LEU A 94 -3.01 -3.83 2.73
CA LEU A 94 -2.92 -3.38 4.12
C LEU A 94 -3.57 -2.00 4.29
N GLU A 95 -4.42 -1.86 5.30
CA GLU A 95 -5.01 -0.58 5.67
C GLU A 95 -5.26 -0.47 7.18
N GLY A 96 -5.30 0.78 7.67
CA GLY A 96 -5.49 1.08 9.09
C GLY A 96 -6.34 2.33 9.29
N PHE A 97 -7.30 2.55 8.38
CA PHE A 97 -8.27 3.62 8.54
C PHE A 97 -9.33 3.22 9.57
N ARG A 98 -10.13 4.21 9.99
CA ARG A 98 -11.29 3.93 10.85
C ARG A 98 -12.24 2.97 10.13
N PRO A 99 -12.92 2.06 10.85
CA PRO A 99 -13.95 1.20 10.27
C PRO A 99 -14.93 1.99 9.38
N GLY A 100 -15.24 1.46 8.20
CA GLY A 100 -16.16 2.08 7.23
C GLY A 100 -15.52 3.06 6.25
N VAL A 101 -14.26 3.47 6.45
CA VAL A 101 -13.60 4.42 5.53
C VAL A 101 -13.33 3.78 4.17
N MET A 102 -12.76 2.58 4.13
CA MET A 102 -12.45 1.90 2.86
C MET A 102 -13.72 1.52 2.10
N GLU A 103 -14.78 1.12 2.81
CA GLU A 103 -16.09 0.82 2.25
C GLU A 103 -16.68 2.06 1.57
N ARG A 104 -16.66 3.23 2.23
CA ARG A 104 -17.13 4.50 1.65
C ARG A 104 -16.30 4.95 0.43
N LEU A 105 -15.04 4.52 0.34
CA LEU A 105 -14.17 4.78 -0.81
C LEU A 105 -14.35 3.75 -1.95
N GLY A 106 -15.19 2.72 -1.77
CA GLY A 106 -15.35 1.63 -2.72
C GLY A 106 -14.18 0.64 -2.75
N LEU A 107 -13.41 0.58 -1.67
CA LEU A 107 -12.19 -0.21 -1.51
C LEU A 107 -12.26 -1.14 -0.29
N GLY A 108 -13.47 -1.35 0.23
CA GLY A 108 -13.73 -2.29 1.33
C GLY A 108 -13.42 -3.74 0.94
N PRO A 109 -13.34 -4.64 1.93
CA PRO A 109 -12.95 -6.02 1.72
C PRO A 109 -13.87 -6.74 0.71
N GLU A 110 -15.19 -6.58 0.80
CA GLU A 110 -16.12 -7.21 -0.16
C GLU A 110 -15.85 -6.79 -1.60
N THR A 111 -15.68 -5.48 -1.84
CA THR A 111 -15.42 -4.95 -3.19
C THR A 111 -14.08 -5.42 -3.75
N VAL A 112 -13.04 -5.44 -2.92
CA VAL A 112 -11.70 -5.86 -3.33
C VAL A 112 -11.66 -7.38 -3.57
N LEU A 113 -12.22 -8.18 -2.67
CA LEU A 113 -12.24 -9.64 -2.78
C LEU A 113 -13.15 -10.14 -3.89
N ALA A 114 -14.20 -9.40 -4.26
CA ALA A 114 -14.99 -9.69 -5.46
C ALA A 114 -14.17 -9.57 -6.75
N ARG A 115 -13.14 -8.70 -6.77
CA ARG A 115 -12.21 -8.53 -7.90
C ARG A 115 -11.05 -9.53 -7.85
N ASN A 116 -10.55 -9.81 -6.66
CA ASN A 116 -9.47 -10.75 -6.42
C ASN A 116 -9.76 -11.64 -5.19
N PRO A 117 -10.40 -12.81 -5.38
CA PRO A 117 -10.73 -13.70 -4.27
C PRO A 117 -9.52 -14.32 -3.55
N ALA A 118 -8.32 -14.27 -4.18
CA ALA A 118 -7.09 -14.79 -3.59
C ALA A 118 -6.34 -13.75 -2.73
N LEU A 119 -6.75 -12.48 -2.76
CA LEU A 119 -6.10 -11.40 -2.03
C LEU A 119 -6.28 -11.56 -0.51
N ILE A 120 -5.21 -11.31 0.24
CA ILE A 120 -5.26 -11.19 1.70
C ILE A 120 -5.55 -9.74 2.07
N TYR A 121 -6.68 -9.48 2.73
CA TYR A 121 -7.06 -8.14 3.18
C TYR A 121 -6.72 -7.96 4.66
N GLY A 122 -5.67 -7.18 4.95
CA GLY A 122 -5.22 -6.86 6.30
C GLY A 122 -5.74 -5.50 6.77
N ARG A 123 -6.65 -5.51 7.75
CA ARG A 123 -7.17 -4.32 8.42
C ARG A 123 -6.64 -4.23 9.85
N MET A 124 -6.05 -3.10 10.23
CA MET A 124 -5.52 -2.85 11.57
C MET A 124 -6.14 -1.57 12.15
N THR A 125 -7.17 -1.72 12.99
CA THR A 125 -7.85 -0.60 13.65
C THR A 125 -7.40 -0.48 15.12
N GLY A 126 -7.71 0.64 15.77
CA GLY A 126 -7.33 0.86 17.16
C GLY A 126 -8.06 -0.01 18.20
N PHE A 127 -9.22 -0.60 17.85
CA PHE A 127 -10.08 -1.30 18.82
C PHE A 127 -10.67 -2.62 18.31
N GLY A 128 -10.25 -3.10 17.13
CA GLY A 128 -10.89 -4.21 16.42
C GLY A 128 -11.61 -3.73 15.17
#